data_AF-A0A7S3VBN0-F1
#
_entry.id   AF-A0A7S3VBN0-F1
#
_cell.length_a   1.000
_cell.length_b   1.000
_cell.length_c   1.000
_cell.angle_alpha   90.00
_cell.angle_beta   90.00
_cell.angle_gamma   90.00
#
_symmetry.space_group_name_H-M   'P 1'
#
loop_
_entity.id
_entity.type
_entity.pdbx_description
1 polymer ?
#
loop_
_entity_poly.entity_id
_entity_poly.type
_entity_poly.pdbx_seq_one_letter_code
_entity_poly.pdbx_strand_id
1 'polypeptide(L)'
;SLHFVEWKHLLFNEYNPFPQMLPMCLEYSGETDSRIRSEACKAVGNIITTCMQEMQVSNIDVNIREKLAEVVEGAIQVMASAVEDSDSNVRSMSLFAMGNIALEVESTKCYVHLRRLPLVQLCEAAYKRLHDDNEKVINNAIRTSGHLFNLYHNRQENDTEMSTKQSERESWSNFCDKYALELGAKIGQAILDATDVSQNRSWKQRSNAKKHAWGACQALMSVFKCIIIRPAICCDGVRSAITHLVQCLEHMDRVNEKISLGAASTLGALTFDVWQKVSDDKSISGTCLAVSLLRVESLGLPSGMKKLLSCLLQRVVLCIDDRGILFCLSHPDVSQENINYLYNWMVDNNFDARFYDSLARQLLVSPLRSDFSLVQKFQSRAIFEARKSRRSFGQNEEDDILFLDDDSDEDEL
;
A
#
# COMPACT_ATOMS: atom_id res chain seq x y z
N SER A 1 22.06 26.66 6.56
CA SER A 1 22.57 25.78 5.52
C SER A 1 24.07 25.85 5.54
N LEU A 2 24.74 24.71 5.49
CA LEU A 2 26.18 24.68 5.28
C LEU A 2 26.44 24.73 3.76
N HIS A 3 27.47 25.43 3.32
CA HIS A 3 27.89 25.37 1.93
C HIS A 3 28.58 24.02 1.65
N PHE A 4 28.57 23.56 0.40
CA PHE A 4 29.19 22.29 -0.03
C PHE A 4 30.60 22.06 0.53
N VAL A 5 31.41 23.12 0.60
CA VAL A 5 32.78 23.09 1.15
C VAL A 5 32.79 22.69 2.62
N GLU A 6 31.82 23.15 3.41
CA GLU A 6 31.71 22.86 4.84
C GLU A 6 31.31 21.41 5.09
N TRP A 7 30.43 20.82 4.26
CA TRP A 7 30.14 19.39 4.33
C TRP A 7 31.33 18.52 3.94
N LYS A 8 32.06 18.92 2.89
CA LYS A 8 33.30 18.24 2.51
C LYS A 8 34.28 18.24 3.68
N HIS A 9 34.43 19.37 4.37
CA HIS A 9 35.22 19.40 5.61
C HIS A 9 34.64 18.49 6.68
N LEU A 10 33.33 18.50 6.94
CA LEU A 10 32.74 17.68 8.00
C LEU A 10 32.90 16.16 7.76
N LEU A 11 32.83 15.70 6.51
CA LEU A 11 32.96 14.28 6.17
C LEU A 11 34.41 13.78 6.10
N PHE A 12 35.35 14.63 5.65
CA PHE A 12 36.73 14.23 5.34
C PHE A 12 37.79 14.77 6.31
N ASN A 13 37.45 15.70 7.19
CA ASN A 13 38.38 16.22 8.17
C ASN A 13 38.60 15.20 9.32
N GLU A 14 39.75 15.27 9.97
CA GLU A 14 40.09 14.52 11.18
C GLU A 14 39.09 14.77 12.32
N TYR A 15 38.35 15.88 12.25
CA TYR A 15 37.26 16.24 13.15
C TYR A 15 35.87 15.76 12.69
N ASN A 16 35.79 14.73 11.84
CA ASN A 16 34.51 14.11 11.50
C ASN A 16 33.79 13.71 12.80
N PRO A 17 32.58 14.23 13.07
CA PRO A 17 31.91 13.99 14.35
C PRO A 17 31.27 12.61 14.43
N PHE A 18 31.04 11.91 13.30
CA PHE A 18 30.32 10.65 13.27
C PHE A 18 31.00 9.52 14.08
N PRO A 19 32.33 9.29 13.98
CA PRO A 19 33.03 8.33 14.85
C PRO A 19 32.82 8.56 16.36
N GLN A 20 32.56 9.80 16.78
CA GLN A 20 32.33 10.14 18.19
C GLN A 20 30.84 10.08 18.54
N MET A 21 29.96 10.56 17.66
CA MET A 21 28.51 10.62 17.88
C MET A 21 27.82 9.27 17.78
N LEU A 22 28.25 8.42 16.84
CA LEU A 22 27.60 7.12 16.59
C LEU A 22 27.64 6.21 17.82
N PRO A 23 28.78 6.01 18.52
CA PRO A 23 28.80 5.27 19.77
C PRO A 23 27.81 5.80 20.80
N MET A 24 27.67 7.13 20.94
CA MET A 24 26.76 7.74 21.92
C MET A 24 25.29 7.35 21.74
N CYS A 25 24.91 6.79 20.59
CA CYS A 25 23.55 6.29 20.37
C CYS A 25 23.28 4.95 21.08
N LEU A 26 24.33 4.25 21.55
CA LEU A 26 24.28 2.85 21.97
C LEU A 26 24.49 2.72 23.47
N GLU A 27 23.65 1.93 24.14
CA GLU A 27 23.75 1.64 25.57
C GLU A 27 25.10 1.02 25.97
N TYR A 28 25.65 0.15 25.13
CA TYR A 28 26.91 -0.54 25.38
C TYR A 28 28.17 0.28 25.07
N SER A 29 28.03 1.55 24.67
CA SER A 29 29.16 2.45 24.42
C SER A 29 29.77 3.08 25.70
N GLY A 30 29.11 2.90 26.84
CA GLY A 30 29.44 3.56 28.11
C GLY A 30 28.57 4.79 28.42
N GLU A 31 27.75 5.26 27.47
CA GLU A 31 26.76 6.31 27.74
C GLU A 31 25.51 5.73 28.44
N THR A 32 25.32 6.12 29.70
CA THR A 32 24.25 5.58 30.54
C THR A 32 22.98 6.44 30.53
N ASP A 33 23.07 7.72 30.16
CA ASP A 33 21.92 8.63 30.11
C ASP A 33 21.13 8.43 28.80
N SER A 34 19.93 7.86 28.91
CA SER A 34 19.04 7.63 27.77
C SER A 34 18.63 8.90 27.04
N ARG A 35 18.64 10.07 27.70
CA ARG A 35 18.37 11.36 27.05
C ARG A 35 19.48 11.73 26.10
N ILE A 36 20.74 11.53 26.50
CA ILE A 36 21.91 11.75 25.64
C ILE A 36 21.86 10.81 24.46
N ARG A 37 21.60 9.51 24.69
CA ARG A 37 21.49 8.52 23.59
C ARG A 37 20.39 8.85 22.59
N SER A 38 19.22 9.27 23.09
CA SER A 38 18.10 9.68 22.24
C SER A 38 18.43 10.93 21.42
N GLU A 39 19.00 11.98 22.04
CA GLU A 39 19.38 13.20 21.29
C GLU A 39 20.54 12.93 20.32
N ALA A 40 21.44 12.00 20.62
CA ALA A 40 22.47 11.55 19.68
C ALA A 40 21.84 10.91 18.43
N CYS A 41 20.87 9.99 18.59
CA CYS A 41 20.15 9.40 17.46
C CYS A 41 19.50 10.47 16.57
N LYS A 42 18.82 11.43 17.20
CA LYS A 42 18.17 12.55 16.51
C LYS A 42 19.17 13.43 15.76
N ALA A 43 20.28 13.77 16.40
CA ALA A 43 21.32 14.61 15.81
C ALA A 43 21.96 13.93 14.60
N VAL A 44 22.31 12.64 14.71
CA VAL A 44 22.83 11.84 13.60
C VAL A 44 21.84 11.82 12.43
N GLY A 45 20.56 11.52 12.68
CA GLY A 45 19.52 11.53 11.65
C GLY A 45 19.40 12.89 10.94
N ASN A 46 19.34 13.97 11.72
CA ASN A 46 19.23 15.33 11.16
C ASN A 46 20.44 15.71 10.31
N ILE A 47 21.66 15.53 10.84
CA ILE A 47 22.90 15.89 10.12
C ILE A 47 22.97 15.14 8.79
N ILE A 48 22.68 13.84 8.78
CA ILE A 48 22.74 13.02 7.57
C ILE A 48 21.70 13.48 6.55
N THR A 49 20.44 13.63 6.96
CA THR A 49 19.38 14.07 6.03
C THR A 49 19.67 15.44 5.43
N THR A 50 20.10 16.42 6.24
CA THR A 50 20.50 17.75 5.73
C THR A 50 21.70 17.65 4.79
N CYS A 51 22.71 16.85 5.14
CA CYS A 51 23.87 16.61 4.28
C CYS A 51 23.44 16.07 2.91
N MET A 52 22.55 15.08 2.87
CA MET A 52 22.06 14.49 1.61
C MET A 52 21.30 15.49 0.75
N GLN A 53 20.39 16.27 1.36
CA GLN A 53 19.61 17.29 0.65
C GLN A 53 20.49 18.39 0.05
N GLU A 54 21.43 18.93 0.82
CA GLU A 54 22.34 19.98 0.34
C GLU A 54 23.33 19.44 -0.71
N MET A 55 23.62 18.13 -0.66
CA MET A 55 24.47 17.46 -1.62
C MET A 55 23.82 17.14 -2.96
N GLN A 56 22.50 16.94 -3.02
CA GLN A 56 21.81 16.71 -4.30
C GLN A 56 21.93 17.86 -5.30
N VAL A 57 22.09 19.09 -4.80
CA VAL A 57 22.11 20.32 -5.62
C VAL A 57 23.47 20.50 -6.34
N SER A 58 24.46 19.67 -6.01
CA SER A 58 25.85 19.86 -6.43
C SER A 58 26.30 18.74 -7.38
N ASN A 59 27.13 19.05 -8.39
CA ASN A 59 27.77 18.04 -9.23
C ASN A 59 28.95 17.41 -8.47
N ILE A 60 28.64 16.60 -7.45
CA ILE A 60 29.58 16.20 -6.41
C ILE A 60 30.61 15.20 -6.92
N ASP A 61 31.85 15.41 -6.49
CA ASP A 61 32.97 14.47 -6.60
C ASP A 61 32.57 13.05 -6.17
N VAL A 62 32.95 12.05 -6.96
CA VAL A 62 32.63 10.63 -6.69
C VAL A 62 33.10 10.20 -5.29
N ASN A 63 34.26 10.68 -4.84
CA ASN A 63 34.81 10.34 -3.53
C ASN A 63 33.90 10.81 -2.38
N ILE A 64 33.30 12.00 -2.51
CA ILE A 64 32.39 12.55 -1.49
C ILE A 64 31.11 11.73 -1.41
N ARG A 65 30.59 11.27 -2.55
CA ARG A 65 29.42 10.38 -2.60
C ARG A 65 29.71 9.04 -1.94
N GLU A 66 30.85 8.43 -2.21
CA GLU A 66 31.25 7.18 -1.57
C GLU A 66 31.43 7.34 -0.06
N LYS A 67 32.04 8.46 0.39
CA LYS A 67 32.20 8.70 1.83
C LYS A 67 30.88 8.96 2.54
N LEU A 68 29.97 9.71 1.92
CA LEU A 68 28.62 9.91 2.45
C LEU A 68 27.87 8.58 2.54
N ALA A 69 27.99 7.72 1.53
CA ALA A 69 27.41 6.38 1.55
C ALA A 69 27.92 5.55 2.74
N GLU A 70 29.22 5.55 3.03
CA GLU A 70 29.79 4.88 4.20
C GLU A 70 29.19 5.40 5.52
N VAL A 71 29.06 6.72 5.65
CA VAL A 71 28.48 7.35 6.85
C VAL A 71 27.01 7.00 7.01
N VAL A 72 26.24 7.02 5.92
CA VAL A 72 24.82 6.63 5.90
C VAL A 72 24.66 5.17 6.32
N GLU A 73 25.47 4.26 5.77
CA GLU A 73 25.45 2.85 6.14
C GLU A 73 25.78 2.63 7.61
N GLY A 74 26.85 3.27 8.11
CA GLY A 74 27.25 3.18 9.51
C GLY A 74 26.18 3.72 10.45
N ALA A 75 25.56 4.85 10.11
CA ALA A 75 24.50 5.44 10.91
C ALA A 75 23.26 4.56 10.96
N ILE A 76 22.82 4.01 9.83
CA ILE A 76 21.65 3.12 9.80
C ILE A 76 21.90 1.85 10.63
N GLN A 77 23.10 1.27 10.57
CA GLN A 77 23.46 0.11 11.40
C GLN A 77 23.42 0.44 12.90
N VAL A 78 23.97 1.59 13.28
CA VAL A 78 23.94 2.06 14.68
C VAL A 78 22.50 2.32 15.14
N MET A 79 21.67 2.94 14.30
CA MET A 79 20.25 3.10 14.60
C MET A 79 19.59 1.73 14.80
N ALA A 80 19.79 0.77 13.89
CA ALA A 80 19.22 -0.57 14.00
C ALA A 80 19.57 -1.24 15.34
N SER A 81 20.80 -1.09 15.84
CA SER A 81 21.18 -1.54 17.18
C SER A 81 20.49 -0.77 18.30
N ALA A 82 20.39 0.56 18.19
CA ALA A 82 19.71 1.42 19.18
C ALA A 82 18.19 1.19 19.24
N VAL A 83 17.58 0.53 18.25
CA VAL A 83 16.17 0.09 18.32
C VAL A 83 15.94 -0.95 19.42
N GLU A 84 16.99 -1.62 19.90
CA GLU A 84 16.94 -2.59 20.99
C GLU A 84 17.26 -1.99 22.38
N ASP A 85 17.41 -0.66 22.48
CA ASP A 85 17.70 0.03 23.75
C ASP A 85 16.61 -0.20 24.81
N SER A 86 17.00 -0.30 26.07
CA SER A 86 16.09 -0.47 27.19
C SER A 86 15.11 0.72 27.35
N ASP A 87 15.51 1.94 26.97
CA ASP A 87 14.68 3.15 27.06
C ASP A 87 13.86 3.39 25.78
N SER A 88 12.54 3.52 25.96
CA SER A 88 11.60 3.73 24.86
C SER A 88 11.82 5.03 24.06
N ASN A 89 12.41 6.09 24.64
CA ASN A 89 12.73 7.31 23.91
C ASN A 89 13.88 7.06 22.94
N VAL A 90 14.90 6.30 23.35
CA VAL A 90 16.03 5.93 22.48
C VAL A 90 15.51 5.06 21.33
N ARG A 91 14.73 4.01 21.62
CA ARG A 91 14.12 3.16 20.58
C ARG A 91 13.29 3.98 19.60
N SER A 92 12.43 4.86 20.12
CA SER A 92 11.56 5.73 19.33
C SER A 92 12.36 6.67 18.44
N MET A 93 13.41 7.31 18.97
CA MET A 93 14.20 8.29 18.23
C MET A 93 15.13 7.62 17.21
N SER A 94 15.66 6.44 17.55
CA SER A 94 16.41 5.61 16.62
C SER A 94 15.56 5.22 15.39
N LEU A 95 14.34 4.70 15.61
CA LEU A 95 13.41 4.40 14.52
C LEU A 95 13.12 5.66 13.69
N PHE A 96 12.88 6.80 14.35
CA PHE A 96 12.61 8.06 13.67
C PHE A 96 13.77 8.49 12.76
N ALA A 97 14.99 8.47 13.27
CA ALA A 97 16.20 8.80 12.52
C ALA A 97 16.41 7.82 11.36
N MET A 98 16.34 6.51 11.62
CA MET A 98 16.46 5.47 10.59
C MET A 98 15.44 5.66 9.46
N GLY A 99 14.18 5.94 9.79
CA GLY A 99 13.12 6.18 8.81
C GLY A 99 13.35 7.42 7.97
N ASN A 100 13.86 8.51 8.57
CA ASN A 100 14.17 9.74 7.83
C ASN A 100 15.37 9.56 6.90
N ILE A 101 16.42 8.87 7.36
CA ILE A 101 17.56 8.54 6.50
C ILE A 101 17.09 7.65 5.34
N ALA A 102 16.29 6.62 5.60
CA ALA A 102 15.77 5.74 4.54
C ALA A 102 14.91 6.49 3.50
N LEU A 103 14.05 7.41 3.95
CA LEU A 103 13.29 8.28 3.07
C LEU A 103 14.21 9.15 2.22
N GLU A 104 15.22 9.76 2.84
CA GLU A 104 16.14 10.66 2.12
C GLU A 104 17.02 9.90 1.13
N VAL A 105 17.46 8.69 1.47
CA VAL A 105 18.16 7.79 0.54
C VAL A 105 17.32 7.48 -0.68
N GLU A 106 16.01 7.31 -0.50
CA GLU A 106 15.07 7.04 -1.59
C GLU A 106 14.83 8.30 -2.45
N SER A 107 14.50 9.43 -1.84
CA SER A 107 14.28 10.71 -2.54
C SER A 107 15.51 11.13 -3.33
N THR A 108 16.70 10.90 -2.76
CA THR A 108 17.94 11.29 -3.39
C THR A 108 18.49 10.30 -4.42
N LYS A 109 17.87 9.12 -4.50
CA LYS A 109 18.38 7.96 -5.25
C LYS A 109 19.82 7.58 -4.88
N CYS A 110 20.29 7.96 -3.69
CA CYS A 110 21.62 7.61 -3.20
C CYS A 110 21.78 6.10 -2.93
N TYR A 111 20.70 5.33 -2.94
CA TYR A 111 20.73 3.87 -2.75
C TYR A 111 21.64 3.14 -3.76
N VAL A 112 21.88 3.70 -4.95
CA VAL A 112 22.81 3.12 -5.95
C VAL A 112 24.27 3.10 -5.45
N HIS A 113 24.59 3.89 -4.44
CA HIS A 113 25.91 3.95 -3.81
C HIS A 113 26.00 3.17 -2.49
N LEU A 114 24.86 2.70 -1.96
CA LEU A 114 24.79 1.95 -0.69
C LEU A 114 24.98 0.45 -0.93
N ARG A 115 26.23 -0.01 -0.92
CA ARG A 115 26.58 -1.40 -1.22
C ARG A 115 26.20 -2.37 -0.11
N ARG A 116 26.25 -1.96 1.16
CA ARG A 116 26.19 -2.85 2.34
C ARG A 116 24.96 -2.64 3.22
N LEU A 117 23.93 -1.96 2.71
CA LEU A 117 22.73 -1.70 3.50
C LEU A 117 21.92 -3.00 3.75
N PRO A 118 21.78 -3.48 5.01
CA PRO A 118 21.13 -4.75 5.33
C PRO A 118 19.60 -4.57 5.43
N LEU A 119 18.96 -4.18 4.32
CA LEU A 119 17.55 -3.73 4.31
C LEU A 119 16.57 -4.73 4.93
N VAL A 120 16.77 -6.03 4.71
CA VAL A 120 15.93 -7.07 5.32
C VAL A 120 16.00 -7.02 6.83
N GLN A 121 17.22 -6.96 7.40
CA GLN A 121 17.44 -6.87 8.84
C GLN A 121 16.89 -5.56 9.42
N LEU A 122 16.93 -4.46 8.67
CA LEU A 122 16.35 -3.18 9.09
C LEU A 122 14.82 -3.28 9.16
N CYS A 123 14.18 -3.90 8.17
CA CYS A 123 12.74 -4.16 8.21
C CYS A 123 12.36 -5.08 9.36
N GLU A 124 13.17 -6.11 9.65
CA GLU A 124 12.98 -6.99 10.80
C GLU A 124 13.10 -6.25 12.14
N ALA A 125 14.09 -5.35 12.28
CA ALA A 125 14.25 -4.52 13.47
C ALA A 125 13.02 -3.64 13.71
N ALA A 126 12.49 -2.99 12.66
CA ALA A 126 11.27 -2.20 12.76
C ALA A 126 10.03 -3.07 13.03
N TYR A 127 9.92 -4.25 12.40
CA TYR A 127 8.82 -5.21 12.63
C TYR A 127 8.71 -5.60 14.10
N LYS A 128 9.82 -5.96 14.75
CA LYS A 128 9.85 -6.34 16.18
C LYS A 128 9.31 -5.24 17.10
N ARG A 129 9.28 -3.99 16.64
CA ARG A 129 8.78 -2.84 17.41
C ARG A 129 7.31 -2.50 17.13
N LEU A 130 6.62 -3.23 16.25
CA LEU A 130 5.16 -3.13 16.11
C LEU A 130 4.39 -3.62 17.36
N HIS A 131 5.09 -4.34 18.25
CA HIS A 131 4.58 -4.88 19.51
C HIS A 131 5.24 -4.25 20.74
N ASP A 132 5.86 -3.07 20.59
CA ASP A 132 6.45 -2.34 21.70
C ASP A 132 5.37 -1.92 22.72
N ASP A 133 5.74 -1.73 23.98
CA ASP A 133 4.83 -1.24 25.02
C ASP A 133 4.60 0.28 24.91
N ASN A 134 5.50 1.00 24.23
CA ASN A 134 5.41 2.42 24.00
C ASN A 134 4.81 2.75 22.63
N GLU A 135 3.69 3.46 22.68
CA GLU A 135 2.91 3.89 21.51
C GLU A 135 3.71 4.76 20.53
N LYS A 136 4.65 5.59 21.01
CA LYS A 136 5.52 6.39 20.12
C LYS A 136 6.48 5.49 19.33
N VAL A 137 6.99 4.43 19.97
CA VAL A 137 7.86 3.45 19.33
C VAL A 137 7.10 2.73 18.23
N ILE A 138 5.87 2.25 18.51
CA ILE A 138 5.02 1.62 17.49
C ILE A 138 4.75 2.57 16.32
N ASN A 139 4.36 3.83 16.58
CA ASN A 139 4.11 4.81 15.52
C ASN A 139 5.33 5.03 14.62
N ASN A 140 6.52 5.17 15.21
CA ASN A 140 7.74 5.33 14.45
C ASN A 140 8.14 4.05 13.72
N ALA A 141 7.90 2.87 14.30
CA ALA A 141 8.14 1.58 13.63
C ALA A 141 7.29 1.45 12.36
N ILE A 142 5.98 1.73 12.45
CA ILE A 142 5.07 1.71 11.30
C ILE A 142 5.57 2.63 10.19
N ARG A 143 5.88 3.89 10.52
CA ARG A 143 6.36 4.88 9.56
C ARG A 143 7.68 4.46 8.90
N THR A 144 8.65 4.07 9.72
CA THR A 144 9.99 3.69 9.28
C THR A 144 9.95 2.49 8.35
N SER A 145 9.08 1.51 8.62
CA SER A 145 8.89 0.38 7.72
C SER A 145 8.34 0.80 6.37
N GLY A 146 7.39 1.72 6.31
CA GLY A 146 6.91 2.27 5.04
C GLY A 146 8.04 2.83 4.16
N HIS A 147 9.01 3.53 4.78
CA HIS A 147 10.21 4.04 4.10
C HIS A 147 11.18 2.93 3.71
N LEU A 148 11.46 1.97 4.60
CA LEU A 148 12.38 0.87 4.34
C LEU A 148 11.88 -0.08 3.23
N PHE A 149 10.59 -0.41 3.21
CA PHE A 149 9.99 -1.22 2.15
C PHE A 149 10.03 -0.50 0.79
N ASN A 150 9.75 0.81 0.76
CA ASN A 150 9.84 1.58 -0.49
C ASN A 150 11.29 1.63 -1.02
N LEU A 151 12.26 1.86 -0.11
CA LEU A 151 13.68 1.82 -0.44
C LEU A 151 14.10 0.42 -0.95
N TYR A 152 13.64 -0.66 -0.32
CA TYR A 152 13.90 -2.02 -0.75
C TYR A 152 13.35 -2.30 -2.15
N HIS A 153 12.10 -1.92 -2.41
CA HIS A 153 11.46 -2.09 -3.71
C HIS A 153 12.25 -1.38 -4.82
N ASN A 154 12.58 -0.11 -4.64
CA ASN A 154 13.31 0.67 -5.65
C ASN A 154 14.73 0.15 -5.89
N ARG A 155 15.40 -0.38 -4.85
CA ARG A 155 16.72 -0.99 -5.03
C ARG A 155 16.64 -2.27 -5.87
N GLN A 156 15.65 -3.13 -5.60
CA GLN A 156 15.45 -4.37 -6.36
C GLN A 156 15.18 -4.13 -7.85
N GLU A 157 14.45 -3.07 -8.20
CA GLU A 157 14.19 -2.74 -9.62
C GLU A 157 15.46 -2.33 -10.38
N ASN A 158 16.48 -1.82 -9.69
CA ASN A 158 17.73 -1.36 -10.30
C ASN A 158 18.84 -2.43 -10.29
N ASP A 159 18.81 -3.36 -9.34
CA ASP A 159 19.78 -4.46 -9.25
C ASP A 159 19.36 -5.63 -10.15
N THR A 160 19.63 -5.53 -11.47
CA THR A 160 19.42 -6.61 -12.45
C THR A 160 20.19 -7.91 -12.11
N GLU A 161 21.22 -7.81 -11.28
CA GLU A 161 22.14 -8.90 -10.95
C GLU A 161 21.87 -9.61 -9.63
N MET A 162 20.80 -9.27 -8.87
CA MET A 162 20.51 -9.98 -7.62
C MET A 162 19.96 -11.39 -7.87
N SER A 163 20.89 -12.30 -8.17
CA SER A 163 20.83 -13.75 -8.00
C SER A 163 20.70 -14.12 -6.52
N THR A 164 19.69 -13.58 -5.84
CA THR A 164 19.28 -14.07 -4.52
C THR A 164 18.79 -15.51 -4.68
N LYS A 165 19.25 -16.40 -3.80
CA LYS A 165 18.83 -17.80 -3.80
C LYS A 165 17.31 -17.85 -3.62
N GLN A 166 16.63 -18.75 -4.31
CA GLN A 166 15.17 -18.92 -4.23
C GLN A 166 14.67 -18.99 -2.77
N SER A 167 15.41 -19.64 -1.88
CA SER A 167 15.11 -19.74 -0.45
C SER A 167 15.06 -18.38 0.28
N GLU A 168 15.93 -17.43 -0.09
CA GLU A 168 15.94 -16.08 0.51
C GLU A 168 14.72 -15.28 0.05
N ARG A 169 14.31 -15.49 -1.21
CA ARG A 169 13.12 -14.85 -1.78
C ARG A 169 11.85 -15.34 -1.09
N GLU A 170 11.72 -16.63 -0.87
CA GLU A 170 10.58 -17.22 -0.13
C GLU A 170 10.53 -16.76 1.32
N SER A 171 11.69 -16.71 1.99
CA SER A 171 11.78 -16.17 3.36
C SER A 171 11.30 -14.72 3.42
N TRP A 172 11.74 -13.87 2.48
CA TRP A 172 11.32 -12.47 2.41
C TRP A 172 9.83 -12.31 2.12
N SER A 173 9.29 -13.09 1.19
CA SER A 173 7.86 -13.10 0.90
C SER A 173 7.00 -13.46 2.12
N ASN A 174 7.41 -14.49 2.87
CA ASN A 174 6.74 -14.87 4.12
C ASN A 174 6.84 -13.77 5.18
N PHE A 175 7.97 -13.05 5.22
CA PHE A 175 8.12 -11.90 6.08
C PHE A 175 7.18 -10.76 5.70
N CYS A 176 7.06 -10.42 4.41
CA CYS A 176 6.11 -9.42 3.93
C CYS A 176 4.66 -9.77 4.26
N ASP A 177 4.27 -11.05 4.14
CA ASP A 177 2.92 -11.49 4.46
C ASP A 177 2.60 -11.33 5.96
N LYS A 178 3.52 -11.77 6.84
CA LYS A 178 3.43 -11.52 8.29
C LYS A 178 3.37 -10.04 8.62
N TYR A 179 4.18 -9.23 7.94
CA TYR A 179 4.18 -7.79 8.13
C TYR A 179 2.83 -7.16 7.74
N ALA A 180 2.28 -7.59 6.60
CA ALA A 180 0.96 -7.14 6.14
C ALA A 180 -0.14 -7.53 7.14
N LEU A 181 -0.09 -8.75 7.68
CA LEU A 181 -1.03 -9.21 8.71
C LEU A 181 -1.02 -8.29 9.94
N GLU A 182 0.17 -7.96 10.46
CA GLU A 182 0.31 -7.10 11.64
C GLU A 182 -0.17 -5.67 11.40
N LEU A 183 0.15 -5.09 10.23
CA LEU A 183 -0.38 -3.77 9.85
C LEU A 183 -1.90 -3.80 9.67
N GLY A 184 -2.43 -4.86 9.06
CA GLY A 184 -3.87 -5.10 8.94
C GLY A 184 -4.56 -5.15 10.30
N ALA A 185 -3.98 -5.83 11.29
CA ALA A 185 -4.51 -5.90 12.64
C ALA A 185 -4.58 -4.51 13.32
N LYS A 186 -3.62 -3.61 13.07
CA LYS A 186 -3.69 -2.22 13.57
C LYS A 186 -4.88 -1.46 12.97
N ILE A 187 -5.19 -1.69 11.69
CA ILE A 187 -6.36 -1.12 11.01
C ILE A 187 -7.65 -1.72 11.59
N GLY A 188 -7.71 -3.04 11.71
CA GLY A 188 -8.83 -3.77 12.32
C GLY A 188 -9.17 -3.25 13.72
N GLN A 189 -8.16 -3.00 14.57
CA GLN A 189 -8.41 -2.44 15.89
C GLN A 189 -9.03 -1.03 15.85
N ALA A 190 -8.64 -0.18 14.89
CA ALA A 190 -9.25 1.15 14.76
C ALA A 190 -10.69 1.09 14.24
N ILE A 191 -11.01 0.09 13.41
CA ILE A 191 -12.39 -0.19 12.99
C ILE A 191 -13.22 -0.64 14.19
N LEU A 192 -12.74 -1.63 14.96
CA LEU A 192 -13.42 -2.11 16.17
C LEU A 192 -13.68 -0.96 17.16
N ASP A 193 -12.68 -0.12 17.41
CA ASP A 193 -12.82 1.06 18.28
C ASP A 193 -13.86 2.09 17.78
N ALA A 194 -14.18 2.07 16.48
CA ALA A 194 -15.15 2.97 15.84
C ALA A 194 -16.55 2.37 15.71
N THR A 195 -16.67 1.04 15.58
CA THR A 195 -17.94 0.35 15.34
C THR A 195 -18.51 -0.31 16.59
N ASP A 196 -17.68 -0.68 17.56
CA ASP A 196 -18.06 -1.38 18.78
C ASP A 196 -17.73 -0.54 20.03
N VAL A 197 -18.78 0.09 20.58
CA VAL A 197 -18.67 0.93 21.78
C VAL A 197 -18.41 0.09 23.04
N SER A 198 -18.61 -1.23 23.00
CA SER A 198 -18.51 -2.10 24.18
C SER A 198 -17.08 -2.35 24.68
N GLN A 199 -16.05 -2.05 23.87
CA GLN A 199 -14.67 -2.43 24.17
C GLN A 199 -14.00 -1.73 25.37
N ASN A 200 -14.67 -0.83 26.10
CA ASN A 200 -14.15 -0.18 27.33
C ASN A 200 -12.71 0.38 27.23
N ARG A 201 -12.22 0.72 26.03
CA ARG A 201 -10.90 1.33 25.83
C ARG A 201 -10.91 2.79 26.30
N SER A 202 -9.79 3.26 26.81
CA SER A 202 -9.62 4.68 27.13
C SER A 202 -9.57 5.53 25.85
N TRP A 203 -9.89 6.82 25.97
CA TRP A 203 -9.74 7.77 24.85
C TRP A 203 -8.31 7.79 24.29
N LYS A 204 -7.30 7.69 25.17
CA LYS A 204 -5.88 7.64 24.78
C LYS A 204 -5.57 6.41 23.91
N GLN A 205 -6.04 5.22 24.31
CA GLN A 205 -5.87 3.99 23.53
C GLN A 205 -6.56 4.06 22.16
N ARG A 206 -7.77 4.61 22.09
CA ARG A 206 -8.46 4.84 20.80
C ARG A 206 -7.71 5.84 19.92
N SER A 207 -7.19 6.91 20.51
CA SER A 207 -6.41 7.89 19.76
C SER A 207 -5.13 7.29 19.19
N ASN A 208 -4.45 6.40 19.92
CA ASN A 208 -3.25 5.72 19.43
C ASN A 208 -3.59 4.70 18.33
N ALA A 209 -4.66 3.90 18.52
CA ALA A 209 -5.14 2.98 17.49
C ALA A 209 -5.43 3.70 16.16
N LYS A 210 -6.05 4.88 16.22
CA LYS A 210 -6.28 5.72 15.01
C LYS A 210 -4.97 6.15 14.33
N LYS A 211 -3.96 6.56 15.10
CA LYS A 211 -2.65 6.93 14.55
C LYS A 211 -1.94 5.73 13.93
N HIS A 212 -1.99 4.58 14.59
CA HIS A 212 -1.42 3.33 14.08
C HIS A 212 -2.10 2.90 12.78
N ALA A 213 -3.43 2.89 12.73
CA ALA A 213 -4.17 2.54 11.53
C ALA A 213 -3.86 3.48 10.36
N TRP A 214 -3.82 4.80 10.60
CA TRP A 214 -3.46 5.76 9.57
C TRP A 214 -2.04 5.52 9.01
N GLY A 215 -1.06 5.33 9.89
CA GLY A 215 0.30 4.97 9.48
C GLY A 215 0.37 3.62 8.77
N ALA A 216 -0.41 2.63 9.22
CA ALA A 216 -0.45 1.28 8.65
C ALA A 216 -0.99 1.28 7.22
N CYS A 217 -2.04 2.06 6.93
CA CYS A 217 -2.53 2.24 5.56
C CYS A 217 -1.40 2.72 4.64
N GLN A 218 -0.64 3.72 5.06
CA GLN A 218 0.48 4.27 4.26
C GLN A 218 1.62 3.27 4.09
N ALA A 219 2.00 2.57 5.16
CA ALA A 219 3.08 1.58 5.11
C ALA A 219 2.72 0.36 4.25
N LEU A 220 1.46 -0.11 4.29
CA LEU A 220 0.98 -1.23 3.48
C LEU A 220 1.16 -0.99 1.98
N MET A 221 1.04 0.26 1.51
CA MET A 221 1.28 0.58 0.10
C MET A 221 2.70 0.17 -0.35
N SER A 222 3.71 0.47 0.46
CA SER A 222 5.09 0.06 0.18
C SER A 222 5.29 -1.45 0.32
N VAL A 223 4.65 -2.08 1.31
CA VAL A 223 4.72 -3.55 1.52
C VAL A 223 4.15 -4.28 0.31
N PHE A 224 2.99 -3.86 -0.21
CA PHE A 224 2.36 -4.51 -1.36
C PHE A 224 3.22 -4.43 -2.63
N LYS A 225 3.93 -3.32 -2.87
CA LYS A 225 4.91 -3.22 -3.97
C LYS A 225 5.98 -4.31 -3.91
N CYS A 226 6.45 -4.67 -2.71
CA CYS A 226 7.44 -5.73 -2.54
C CYS A 226 6.88 -7.15 -2.76
N ILE A 227 5.57 -7.34 -2.50
CA ILE A 227 4.88 -8.64 -2.67
C ILE A 227 4.59 -8.92 -4.14
N ILE A 228 4.22 -7.88 -4.91
CA ILE A 228 3.88 -7.96 -6.34
C ILE A 228 4.97 -8.66 -7.17
N ILE A 229 6.24 -8.46 -6.82
CA ILE A 229 7.39 -8.97 -7.58
C ILE A 229 7.46 -10.52 -7.56
N ARG A 230 6.66 -11.25 -6.78
CA ARG A 230 6.87 -12.70 -6.53
C ARG A 230 5.61 -13.56 -6.72
N PRO A 231 5.66 -14.62 -7.56
CA PRO A 231 4.50 -15.50 -7.82
C PRO A 231 4.04 -16.38 -6.66
N ALA A 232 4.94 -16.81 -5.76
CA ALA A 232 4.74 -17.97 -4.88
C ALA A 232 4.34 -17.65 -3.41
N ILE A 233 3.71 -16.50 -3.15
CA ILE A 233 3.46 -16.04 -1.77
C ILE A 233 2.16 -16.62 -1.22
N CYS A 234 2.19 -17.15 0.02
CA CYS A 234 0.98 -17.38 0.81
C CYS A 234 0.36 -16.01 1.15
N CYS A 235 -0.84 -15.72 0.65
CA CYS A 235 -1.43 -14.38 0.73
C CYS A 235 -2.36 -14.17 1.94
N ASP A 236 -2.27 -14.95 3.02
CA ASP A 236 -3.26 -14.85 4.10
C ASP A 236 -3.14 -13.54 4.88
N GLY A 237 -1.92 -13.11 5.19
CA GLY A 237 -1.67 -11.81 5.79
C GLY A 237 -2.04 -10.65 4.87
N VAL A 238 -1.73 -10.76 3.58
CA VAL A 238 -2.13 -9.79 2.55
C VAL A 238 -3.65 -9.69 2.42
N ARG A 239 -4.35 -10.83 2.31
CA ARG A 239 -5.81 -10.90 2.23
C ARG A 239 -6.45 -10.30 3.48
N SER A 240 -5.93 -10.63 4.66
CA SER A 240 -6.40 -10.06 5.93
C SER A 240 -6.21 -8.54 5.94
N ALA A 241 -5.06 -8.02 5.52
CA ALA A 241 -4.81 -6.58 5.42
C ALA A 241 -5.77 -5.89 4.44
N ILE A 242 -5.97 -6.45 3.24
CA ILE A 242 -6.90 -5.91 2.23
C ILE A 242 -8.34 -5.96 2.75
N THR A 243 -8.74 -7.03 3.44
CA THR A 243 -10.06 -7.14 4.07
C THR A 243 -10.30 -5.97 5.04
N HIS A 244 -9.34 -5.69 5.93
CA HIS A 244 -9.45 -4.54 6.84
C HIS A 244 -9.45 -3.19 6.12
N LEU A 245 -8.72 -3.05 5.01
CA LEU A 245 -8.77 -1.83 4.19
C LEU A 245 -10.17 -1.65 3.54
N VAL A 246 -10.80 -2.73 3.07
CA VAL A 246 -12.17 -2.69 2.52
C VAL A 246 -13.18 -2.35 3.62
N GLN A 247 -13.06 -2.96 4.80
CA GLN A 247 -13.92 -2.65 5.96
C GLN A 247 -13.78 -1.20 6.43
N CYS A 248 -12.61 -0.57 6.28
CA CYS A 248 -12.45 0.87 6.51
C CYS A 248 -13.37 1.69 5.59
N LEU A 249 -13.52 1.30 4.32
CA LEU A 249 -14.42 1.98 3.38
C LEU A 249 -15.89 1.65 3.66
N GLU A 250 -16.17 0.43 4.11
CA GLU A 250 -17.50 -0.02 4.52
C GLU A 250 -18.00 0.77 5.73
N HIS A 251 -17.13 1.13 6.67
CA HIS A 251 -17.48 1.89 7.88
C HIS A 251 -16.96 3.34 7.84
N MET A 252 -16.83 3.92 6.66
CA MET A 252 -16.22 5.24 6.45
C MET A 252 -16.93 6.39 7.20
N ASP A 253 -18.22 6.24 7.50
CA ASP A 253 -19.01 7.18 8.31
C ASP A 253 -18.64 7.17 9.81
N ARG A 254 -17.98 6.11 10.29
CA ARG A 254 -17.60 5.92 11.69
C ARG A 254 -16.08 5.99 11.89
N VAL A 255 -15.33 5.51 10.91
CA VAL A 255 -13.87 5.52 10.92
C VAL A 255 -13.34 6.93 10.62
N ASN A 256 -12.16 7.26 11.16
CA ASN A 256 -11.55 8.57 10.91
C ASN A 256 -11.26 8.76 9.41
N GLU A 257 -11.63 9.93 8.86
CA GLU A 257 -11.48 10.27 7.45
C GLU A 257 -10.06 10.01 6.90
N LYS A 258 -9.00 10.31 7.67
CA LYS A 258 -7.61 10.08 7.22
C LYS A 258 -7.29 8.60 7.04
N ILE A 259 -7.89 7.73 7.86
CA ILE A 259 -7.74 6.28 7.76
C ILE A 259 -8.46 5.80 6.50
N SER A 260 -9.70 6.24 6.28
CA SER A 260 -10.49 5.87 5.09
C SER A 260 -9.84 6.36 3.79
N LEU A 261 -9.31 7.59 3.78
CA LEU A 261 -8.55 8.13 2.65
C LEU A 261 -7.27 7.31 2.40
N GLY A 262 -6.54 6.99 3.47
CA GLY A 262 -5.40 6.09 3.39
C GLY A 262 -5.76 4.72 2.83
N ALA A 263 -6.89 4.15 3.28
CA ALA A 263 -7.36 2.85 2.83
C ALA A 263 -7.72 2.84 1.34
N ALA A 264 -8.50 3.83 0.88
CA ALA A 264 -8.85 3.97 -0.53
C ALA A 264 -7.61 4.17 -1.41
N SER A 265 -6.65 5.00 -0.96
CA SER A 265 -5.39 5.22 -1.68
C SER A 265 -4.58 3.92 -1.79
N THR A 266 -4.46 3.16 -0.70
CA THR A 266 -3.70 1.90 -0.68
C THR A 266 -4.35 0.82 -1.54
N LEU A 267 -5.68 0.67 -1.47
CA LEU A 267 -6.43 -0.25 -2.33
C LEU A 267 -6.32 0.14 -3.82
N GLY A 268 -6.40 1.44 -4.12
CA GLY A 268 -6.27 1.95 -5.49
C GLY A 268 -4.85 1.78 -6.06
N ALA A 269 -3.83 1.64 -5.21
CA ALA A 269 -2.46 1.38 -5.61
C ALA A 269 -2.16 -0.11 -5.91
N LEU A 270 -3.08 -1.02 -5.58
CA LEU A 270 -2.91 -2.45 -5.87
C LEU A 270 -2.89 -2.70 -7.38
N THR A 271 -2.04 -3.63 -7.81
CA THR A 271 -1.94 -4.07 -9.21
C THR A 271 -2.99 -5.14 -9.53
N PHE A 272 -3.19 -5.37 -10.83
CA PHE A 272 -4.08 -6.42 -11.34
C PHE A 272 -3.73 -7.80 -10.74
N ASP A 273 -2.45 -8.16 -10.73
CA ASP A 273 -1.99 -9.47 -10.23
C ASP A 273 -2.32 -9.68 -8.75
N VAL A 274 -2.28 -8.62 -7.92
CA VAL A 274 -2.66 -8.73 -6.50
C VAL A 274 -4.15 -8.96 -6.39
N TRP A 275 -4.96 -8.17 -7.10
CA TRP A 275 -6.41 -8.34 -7.11
C TRP A 275 -6.81 -9.75 -7.55
N GLN A 276 -6.17 -10.27 -8.59
CA GLN A 276 -6.43 -11.62 -9.08
C GLN A 276 -6.11 -12.68 -8.00
N LYS A 277 -4.94 -12.60 -7.34
CA LYS A 277 -4.52 -13.55 -6.29
C LYS A 277 -5.37 -13.52 -5.02
N VAL A 278 -5.98 -12.38 -4.71
CA VAL A 278 -6.82 -12.24 -3.50
C VAL A 278 -8.31 -12.45 -3.77
N SER A 279 -8.72 -12.53 -5.05
CA SER A 279 -10.13 -12.74 -5.42
C SER A 279 -10.66 -14.14 -5.10
N ASP A 280 -9.78 -15.14 -5.03
CA ASP A 280 -10.17 -16.54 -4.78
C ASP A 280 -10.77 -16.81 -3.39
N ASP A 281 -10.51 -15.93 -2.41
CA ASP A 281 -10.94 -16.10 -1.01
C ASP A 281 -12.07 -15.13 -0.65
N LYS A 282 -13.24 -15.67 -0.30
CA LYS A 282 -14.43 -14.94 0.20
C LYS A 282 -14.81 -13.70 -0.63
N SER A 283 -14.39 -13.68 -1.90
CA SER A 283 -14.59 -12.59 -2.88
C SER A 283 -14.34 -11.20 -2.31
N ILE A 284 -13.15 -10.98 -1.74
CA ILE A 284 -12.69 -9.66 -1.27
C ILE A 284 -12.87 -8.58 -2.36
N SER A 285 -12.62 -8.91 -3.63
CA SER A 285 -12.85 -8.03 -4.78
C SER A 285 -14.33 -7.69 -4.97
N GLY A 286 -15.23 -8.64 -4.78
CA GLY A 286 -16.69 -8.43 -4.78
C GLY A 286 -17.15 -7.49 -3.67
N THR A 287 -16.67 -7.68 -2.44
CA THR A 287 -16.95 -6.77 -1.33
C THR A 287 -16.39 -5.37 -1.62
N CYS A 288 -15.17 -5.29 -2.12
CA CYS A 288 -14.54 -4.02 -2.48
C CYS A 288 -15.32 -3.28 -3.56
N LEU A 289 -15.83 -4.00 -4.57
CA LEU A 289 -16.67 -3.46 -5.63
C LEU A 289 -17.97 -2.89 -5.07
N ALA A 290 -18.69 -3.67 -4.25
CA ALA A 290 -19.93 -3.26 -3.62
C ALA A 290 -19.74 -2.01 -2.76
N VAL A 291 -18.74 -2.02 -1.88
CA VAL A 291 -18.45 -0.89 -0.99
C VAL A 291 -18.04 0.35 -1.79
N SER A 292 -17.20 0.21 -2.82
CA SER A 292 -16.79 1.35 -3.65
C SER A 292 -17.98 1.96 -4.39
N LEU A 293 -18.88 1.11 -4.91
CA LEU A 293 -20.10 1.51 -5.60
C LEU A 293 -21.06 2.27 -4.66
N LEU A 294 -21.34 1.72 -3.47
CA LEU A 294 -22.20 2.36 -2.49
C LEU A 294 -21.66 3.72 -2.02
N ARG A 295 -20.34 3.85 -1.91
CA ARG A 295 -19.72 5.07 -1.41
C ARG A 295 -19.56 6.13 -2.49
N VAL A 296 -19.24 5.81 -3.74
CA VAL A 296 -19.01 6.83 -4.78
C VAL A 296 -20.26 7.68 -5.05
N GLU A 297 -21.45 7.11 -4.91
CA GLU A 297 -22.73 7.79 -5.06
C GLU A 297 -23.12 8.66 -3.86
N SER A 298 -22.51 8.45 -2.70
CA SER A 298 -22.94 9.13 -1.49
C SER A 298 -22.77 10.66 -1.59
N LEU A 299 -23.85 11.35 -1.20
CA LEU A 299 -23.88 12.81 -1.12
C LEU A 299 -22.93 13.27 -0.01
N GLY A 300 -22.14 14.32 -0.28
CA GLY A 300 -21.27 14.93 0.72
C GLY A 300 -19.84 14.39 0.83
N LEU A 301 -19.44 13.38 0.05
CA LEU A 301 -18.02 13.01 0.00
C LEU A 301 -17.16 14.12 -0.62
N PRO A 302 -15.98 14.43 -0.04
CA PRO A 302 -15.00 15.31 -0.67
C PRO A 302 -14.64 14.85 -2.07
N SER A 303 -14.46 15.78 -3.01
CA SER A 303 -14.14 15.48 -4.42
C SER A 303 -12.91 14.59 -4.58
N GLY A 304 -11.88 14.79 -3.75
CA GLY A 304 -10.69 13.96 -3.71
C GLY A 304 -10.99 12.49 -3.37
N MET A 305 -11.90 12.25 -2.43
CA MET A 305 -12.31 10.90 -2.04
C MET A 305 -13.16 10.25 -3.15
N LYS A 306 -14.10 10.99 -3.76
CA LYS A 306 -14.88 10.49 -4.90
C LYS A 306 -13.98 10.06 -6.06
N LYS A 307 -12.95 10.85 -6.36
CA LYS A 307 -11.96 10.50 -7.39
C LYS A 307 -11.23 9.20 -7.05
N LEU A 308 -10.76 9.05 -5.82
CA LEU A 308 -10.07 7.83 -5.38
C LEU A 308 -10.99 6.59 -5.45
N LEU A 309 -12.23 6.71 -4.97
CA LEU A 309 -13.22 5.62 -5.05
C LEU A 309 -13.58 5.28 -6.49
N SER A 310 -13.73 6.26 -7.38
CA SER A 310 -13.97 6.01 -8.81
C SER A 310 -12.78 5.30 -9.47
N CYS A 311 -11.54 5.67 -9.13
CA CYS A 311 -10.35 4.96 -9.62
C CYS A 311 -10.27 3.53 -9.06
N LEU A 312 -10.63 3.34 -7.79
CA LEU A 312 -10.69 2.01 -7.18
C LEU A 312 -11.76 1.15 -7.84
N LEU A 313 -12.96 1.70 -8.05
CA LEU A 313 -14.07 1.05 -8.76
C LEU A 313 -13.60 0.55 -10.13
N GLN A 314 -12.95 1.41 -10.92
CA GLN A 314 -12.39 1.03 -12.21
C GLN A 314 -11.41 -0.14 -12.12
N ARG A 315 -10.46 -0.06 -11.20
CA ARG A 315 -9.45 -1.11 -11.03
C ARG A 315 -10.08 -2.43 -10.64
N VAL A 316 -11.00 -2.43 -9.68
CA VAL A 316 -11.65 -3.65 -9.20
C VAL A 316 -12.48 -4.28 -10.32
N VAL A 317 -13.29 -3.52 -11.05
CA VAL A 317 -14.07 -4.05 -12.19
C VAL A 317 -13.17 -4.69 -13.25
N LEU A 318 -11.99 -4.11 -13.51
CA LEU A 318 -11.06 -4.69 -14.49
C LEU A 318 -10.46 -6.04 -14.06
N CYS A 319 -10.40 -6.31 -12.76
CA CYS A 319 -9.75 -7.50 -12.18
C CYS A 319 -10.71 -8.55 -11.62
N ILE A 320 -12.00 -8.22 -11.50
CA ILE A 320 -12.99 -9.07 -10.84
C ILE A 320 -13.42 -10.22 -11.75
N ASP A 321 -13.64 -11.39 -11.17
CA ASP A 321 -14.19 -12.56 -11.84
C ASP A 321 -15.71 -12.65 -11.65
N ASP A 322 -16.34 -13.62 -12.33
CA ASP A 322 -17.78 -13.87 -12.24
C ASP A 322 -18.25 -14.10 -10.79
N ARG A 323 -17.45 -14.77 -9.97
CA ARG A 323 -17.78 -15.02 -8.56
C ARG A 323 -17.77 -13.73 -7.75
N GLY A 324 -16.76 -12.87 -7.92
CA GLY A 324 -16.67 -11.57 -7.28
C GLY A 324 -17.82 -10.66 -7.69
N ILE A 325 -18.20 -10.66 -8.98
CA ILE A 325 -19.37 -9.92 -9.46
C ILE A 325 -20.62 -10.41 -8.74
N LEU A 326 -20.86 -11.72 -8.69
CA LEU A 326 -22.03 -12.28 -8.00
C LEU A 326 -22.07 -11.88 -6.53
N PHE A 327 -20.92 -11.87 -5.85
CA PHE A 327 -20.85 -11.43 -4.46
C PHE A 327 -21.19 -9.95 -4.29
N CYS A 328 -20.70 -9.09 -5.20
CA CYS A 328 -21.08 -7.67 -5.21
C CYS A 328 -22.60 -7.51 -5.38
N LEU A 329 -23.20 -8.25 -6.32
CA LEU A 329 -24.64 -8.20 -6.58
C LEU A 329 -25.48 -8.80 -5.45
N SER A 330 -24.88 -9.63 -4.60
CA SER A 330 -25.52 -10.24 -3.44
C SER A 330 -25.33 -9.43 -2.16
N HIS A 331 -24.59 -8.32 -2.20
CA HIS A 331 -24.37 -7.47 -1.05
C HIS A 331 -25.69 -6.82 -0.60
N PRO A 332 -26.04 -6.86 0.70
CA PRO A 332 -27.38 -6.49 1.18
C PRO A 332 -27.77 -5.04 0.90
N ASP A 333 -26.78 -4.15 0.88
CA ASP A 333 -27.00 -2.72 0.64
C ASP A 333 -26.99 -2.34 -0.85
N VAL A 334 -26.59 -3.25 -1.76
CA VAL A 334 -26.54 -2.95 -3.20
C VAL A 334 -27.95 -3.08 -3.79
N SER A 335 -28.47 -1.94 -4.26
CA SER A 335 -29.79 -1.82 -4.88
C SER A 335 -29.71 -1.78 -6.41
N GLN A 336 -30.87 -1.86 -7.07
CA GLN A 336 -30.97 -1.68 -8.53
C GLN A 336 -30.53 -0.29 -9.01
N GLU A 337 -30.69 0.75 -8.18
CA GLU A 337 -30.22 2.10 -8.51
C GLU A 337 -28.70 2.12 -8.62
N ASN A 338 -28.01 1.47 -7.66
CA ASN A 338 -26.56 1.34 -7.68
C ASN A 338 -26.08 0.57 -8.93
N ILE A 339 -26.78 -0.47 -9.35
CA ILE A 339 -26.43 -1.22 -10.58
C ILE A 339 -26.68 -0.39 -11.84
N ASN A 340 -27.76 0.38 -11.90
CA ASN A 340 -27.99 1.32 -12.99
C ASN A 340 -26.90 2.40 -13.06
N TYR A 341 -26.44 2.90 -11.90
CA TYR A 341 -25.29 3.79 -11.84
C TYR A 341 -24.03 3.11 -12.36
N LEU A 342 -23.72 1.89 -11.90
CA LEU A 342 -22.56 1.14 -12.37
C LEU A 342 -22.59 0.97 -13.90
N TYR A 343 -23.75 0.64 -14.47
CA TYR A 343 -23.94 0.57 -15.92
C TYR A 343 -23.57 1.88 -16.62
N ASN A 344 -24.18 3.00 -16.19
CA ASN A 344 -23.92 4.32 -16.80
C ASN A 344 -22.45 4.73 -16.64
N TRP A 345 -21.89 4.52 -15.46
CA TRP A 345 -20.49 4.79 -15.17
C TRP A 345 -19.56 3.95 -16.05
N MET A 346 -19.85 2.67 -16.30
CA MET A 346 -19.07 1.83 -17.21
C MET A 346 -19.17 2.32 -18.67
N VAL A 347 -20.34 2.80 -19.09
CA VAL A 347 -20.56 3.39 -20.42
C VAL A 347 -19.68 4.63 -20.59
N ASP A 348 -19.70 5.54 -19.61
CA ASP A 348 -18.91 6.77 -19.62
C ASP A 348 -17.39 6.49 -19.61
N ASN A 349 -16.98 5.36 -19.05
CA ASN A 349 -15.58 4.94 -18.97
C ASN A 349 -15.15 3.95 -20.07
N ASN A 350 -15.98 3.70 -21.08
CA ASN A 350 -15.67 2.85 -22.25
C ASN A 350 -15.16 1.44 -21.90
N PHE A 351 -15.84 0.74 -20.99
CA PHE A 351 -15.50 -0.65 -20.67
C PHE A 351 -15.65 -1.61 -21.86
N ASP A 352 -14.89 -2.70 -21.86
CA ASP A 352 -14.97 -3.76 -22.87
C ASP A 352 -16.26 -4.60 -22.74
N ALA A 353 -16.71 -5.14 -23.88
CA ALA A 353 -17.90 -5.99 -24.00
C ALA A 353 -17.95 -7.12 -22.96
N ARG A 354 -16.81 -7.76 -22.66
CA ARG A 354 -16.72 -8.90 -21.73
C ARG A 354 -17.22 -8.57 -20.32
N PHE A 355 -17.05 -7.32 -19.88
CA PHE A 355 -17.46 -6.90 -18.53
C PHE A 355 -18.97 -6.73 -18.45
N TYR A 356 -19.58 -6.16 -19.49
CA TYR A 356 -21.04 -6.06 -19.59
C TYR A 356 -21.69 -7.44 -19.67
N ASP A 357 -21.12 -8.36 -20.47
CA ASP A 357 -21.60 -9.73 -20.57
C ASP A 357 -21.53 -10.46 -19.22
N SER A 358 -20.37 -10.37 -18.54
CA SER A 358 -20.19 -11.01 -17.23
C SER A 358 -21.19 -10.49 -16.20
N LEU A 359 -21.42 -9.17 -16.13
CA LEU A 359 -22.44 -8.57 -15.27
C LEU A 359 -23.86 -9.04 -15.63
N ALA A 360 -24.21 -9.11 -16.91
CA ALA A 360 -25.50 -9.63 -17.35
C ALA A 360 -25.72 -11.08 -16.89
N ARG A 361 -24.72 -11.95 -17.11
CA ARG A 361 -24.76 -13.36 -16.70
C ARG A 361 -24.93 -13.50 -15.20
N GLN A 362 -24.22 -12.70 -14.40
CA GLN A 362 -24.34 -12.77 -12.94
C GLN A 362 -25.64 -12.14 -12.41
N LEU A 363 -26.17 -11.11 -13.06
CA LEU A 363 -27.46 -10.51 -12.68
C LEU A 363 -28.61 -11.53 -12.80
N LEU A 364 -28.57 -12.42 -13.81
CA LEU A 364 -29.57 -13.47 -14.02
C LEU A 364 -29.67 -14.47 -12.86
N VAL A 365 -28.57 -14.69 -12.14
CA VAL A 365 -28.50 -15.62 -10.99
C VAL A 365 -28.48 -14.90 -9.64
N SER A 366 -28.44 -13.57 -9.63
CA SER A 366 -28.39 -12.76 -8.41
C SER A 366 -29.76 -12.62 -7.73
N PRO A 367 -29.80 -12.28 -6.43
CA PRO A 367 -31.05 -11.91 -5.75
C PRO A 367 -31.79 -10.71 -6.38
N LEU A 368 -31.08 -9.87 -7.15
CA LEU A 368 -31.63 -8.69 -7.83
C LEU A 368 -32.33 -9.01 -9.17
N ARG A 369 -32.53 -10.30 -9.50
CA ARG A 369 -33.09 -10.80 -10.77
C ARG A 369 -34.44 -10.20 -11.19
N SER A 370 -35.17 -9.54 -10.28
CA SER A 370 -36.53 -9.04 -10.54
C SER A 370 -36.65 -8.04 -11.70
N ASP A 371 -35.54 -7.49 -12.22
CA ASP A 371 -35.56 -6.57 -13.36
C ASP A 371 -34.84 -7.15 -14.59
N PHE A 372 -35.60 -7.84 -15.44
CA PHE A 372 -35.14 -8.35 -16.73
C PHE A 372 -34.65 -7.23 -17.67
N SER A 373 -35.18 -6.01 -17.51
CA SER A 373 -34.78 -4.87 -18.35
C SER A 373 -33.31 -4.49 -18.12
N LEU A 374 -32.82 -4.63 -16.88
CA LEU A 374 -31.43 -4.33 -16.55
C LEU A 374 -30.47 -5.35 -17.17
N VAL A 375 -30.81 -6.63 -17.10
CA VAL A 375 -30.06 -7.70 -17.78
C VAL A 375 -29.97 -7.42 -19.28
N GLN A 376 -31.11 -7.13 -19.92
CA GLN A 376 -31.17 -6.81 -21.35
C GLN A 376 -30.33 -5.58 -21.71
N LYS A 377 -30.29 -4.55 -20.86
CA LYS A 377 -29.42 -3.37 -21.06
C LYS A 377 -27.95 -3.76 -21.10
N PHE A 378 -27.48 -4.55 -20.13
CA PHE A 378 -26.09 -5.01 -20.10
C PHE A 378 -25.76 -5.90 -21.31
N GLN A 379 -26.63 -6.85 -21.68
CA GLN A 379 -26.43 -7.70 -22.86
C GLN A 379 -26.37 -6.90 -24.16
N SER A 380 -27.32 -5.98 -24.35
CA SER A 380 -27.35 -5.11 -25.53
C SER A 380 -26.07 -4.27 -25.64
N ARG A 381 -25.56 -3.77 -24.51
CA ARG A 381 -24.31 -3.01 -24.49
C ARG A 381 -23.09 -3.88 -24.77
N ALA A 382 -23.06 -5.11 -24.26
CA ALA A 382 -22.01 -6.08 -24.57
C ALA A 382 -21.91 -6.34 -26.08
N ILE A 383 -23.03 -6.60 -26.75
CA ILE A 383 -23.11 -6.80 -28.21
C ILE A 383 -22.63 -5.55 -28.94
N PHE A 384 -23.07 -4.37 -28.50
CA PHE A 384 -22.66 -3.09 -29.09
C PHE A 384 -21.14 -2.86 -29.01
N GLU A 385 -20.53 -3.00 -27.83
CA GLU A 385 -19.09 -2.81 -27.67
C GLU A 385 -18.29 -3.88 -28.41
N ALA A 386 -18.78 -5.13 -28.50
CA ALA A 386 -18.11 -6.18 -29.27
C ALA A 386 -18.06 -5.84 -30.77
N ARG A 387 -19.19 -5.38 -31.35
CA ARG A 387 -19.25 -4.90 -32.74
C ARG A 387 -18.33 -3.70 -32.97
N LYS A 388 -18.33 -2.73 -32.05
CA LYS A 388 -17.47 -1.55 -32.10
C LYS A 388 -15.98 -1.93 -32.08
N SER A 389 -15.58 -2.86 -31.22
CA SER A 389 -14.21 -3.39 -31.18
C SER A 389 -13.82 -4.07 -32.49
N ARG A 390 -14.66 -4.95 -33.05
CA ARG A 390 -14.39 -5.62 -34.34
C ARG A 390 -14.19 -4.64 -35.50
N ARG A 391 -15.05 -3.62 -35.60
CA ARG A 391 -14.91 -2.53 -36.58
C ARG A 391 -13.58 -1.79 -36.45
N SER A 392 -13.13 -1.54 -35.21
CA SER A 392 -11.84 -0.87 -34.97
C SER A 392 -10.62 -1.69 -35.43
N PHE A 393 -10.76 -3.02 -35.53
CA PHE A 393 -9.75 -3.92 -36.08
C PHE A 393 -9.88 -4.17 -37.59
N GLY A 394 -10.79 -3.49 -38.29
CA GLY A 394 -10.96 -3.64 -39.73
C GLY A 394 -11.57 -4.96 -40.17
N GLN A 395 -12.26 -5.68 -39.27
CA GLN A 395 -13.06 -6.83 -39.66
C GLN A 395 -14.32 -6.34 -40.40
N ASN A 396 -14.52 -6.82 -41.63
CA ASN A 396 -15.62 -6.40 -42.50
C ASN A 396 -16.97 -6.85 -41.92
N GLU A 397 -18.00 -6.01 -42.07
CA GLU A 397 -19.36 -6.29 -41.59
C GLU A 397 -20.03 -7.50 -42.27
N GLU A 398 -19.48 -7.98 -43.39
CA GLU A 398 -20.03 -9.11 -44.15
C GLU A 398 -19.94 -10.44 -43.38
N ASP A 399 -18.98 -10.60 -42.45
CA ASP A 399 -18.88 -11.81 -41.61
C ASP A 399 -19.90 -11.80 -40.44
N ASP A 400 -20.50 -10.65 -40.12
CA ASP A 400 -21.41 -10.50 -38.96
C ASP A 400 -22.87 -10.82 -39.28
N ILE A 401 -23.26 -10.82 -40.55
CA ILE A 401 -24.64 -11.13 -40.97
C ILE A 401 -24.91 -12.64 -40.87
N LEU A 402 -23.87 -13.48 -40.95
CA LEU A 402 -24.01 -14.95 -40.90
C LEU A 402 -24.28 -15.53 -39.49
N PHE A 403 -24.22 -14.72 -38.43
CA PHE A 403 -24.40 -15.19 -37.04
C PHE A 403 -25.70 -14.74 -36.37
N LEU A 404 -26.56 -13.99 -37.07
CA LEU A 404 -27.79 -13.42 -36.48
C LEU A 404 -29.10 -13.96 -37.09
N ASP A 405 -29.02 -14.77 -38.15
CA ASP A 405 -30.20 -15.29 -38.85
C ASP A 405 -30.66 -16.69 -38.37
N ASP A 406 -30.01 -17.31 -37.38
CA ASP A 406 -30.36 -18.68 -36.95
C ASP A 406 -31.27 -18.76 -35.70
N ASP A 407 -31.67 -17.62 -35.12
CA ASP A 407 -32.52 -17.55 -33.91
C ASP A 407 -33.87 -16.82 -34.13
N SER A 408 -34.30 -16.53 -35.36
CA SER A 408 -35.51 -15.72 -35.59
C SER A 408 -36.84 -16.47 -35.77
N ASP A 409 -36.88 -17.80 -35.87
CA ASP A 409 -38.10 -18.50 -36.36
C ASP A 409 -38.60 -19.71 -35.53
N GLU A 410 -38.45 -19.75 -34.21
CA GLU A 410 -39.22 -20.70 -33.37
C GLU A 410 -39.72 -20.05 -32.07
N ASP A 411 -40.80 -19.25 -32.15
CA ASP A 411 -41.79 -19.09 -31.07
C ASP A 411 -42.98 -18.22 -31.57
N GLU A 412 -43.83 -18.82 -32.42
CA GLU A 412 -45.25 -18.47 -32.46
C GLU A 412 -46.04 -19.55 -31.69
N LEU A 413 -46.43 -19.24 -30.44
CA LEU A 413 -47.65 -19.76 -29.79
C LEU A 413 -48.13 -18.84 -28.67
#